data_AF-V6TG32-F1
#
_entry.id   AF-V6TG32-F1
#
_cell.length_a   1.000
_cell.length_b   1.000
_cell.length_c   1.000
_cell.angle_alpha   90.00
_cell.angle_beta   90.00
_cell.angle_gamma   90.00
#
_symmetry.space_group_name_H-M   'P 1'
#
loop_
_entity.id
_entity.type
_entity.pdbx_description
1 polymer ?
#
loop_
_entity_poly.entity_id
_entity_poly.type
_entity_poly.pdbx_seq_one_letter_code
_entity_poly.pdbx_strand_id
1 'polypeptide(L)'
;VDGAHVCGAEAIVELLKQETGIQNNDHQTALTWTVCNGRPECVRLLLKGEGGMQTTKGWTALMSAAYSNTVECARLPKENEKDLKTTCSCHGHSPGTTALNIAKKKDHKEIVGILPNEIYSASSMSACQLLSE
;
A
#
# COMPACT_ATOMS: atom_id res chain seq x y z
N VAL A 1 25.90 -0.10 -27.27
CA VAL A 1 24.74 -0.85 -26.74
C VAL A 1 24.46 -0.31 -25.36
N ASP A 2 23.20 -0.25 -24.92
CA ASP A 2 22.71 0.27 -23.60
C ASP A 2 22.09 1.68 -23.57
N GLY A 3 21.26 2.01 -24.57
CA GLY A 3 20.40 3.22 -24.56
C GLY A 3 18.89 2.96 -24.42
N ALA A 4 18.43 1.71 -24.32
CA ALA A 4 17.00 1.38 -24.52
C ALA A 4 16.19 1.09 -23.23
N HIS A 5 16.81 1.00 -22.06
CA HIS A 5 16.10 0.64 -20.82
C HIS A 5 15.59 1.83 -20.01
N VAL A 6 15.95 3.08 -20.36
CA VAL A 6 15.63 4.27 -19.55
C VAL A 6 14.37 5.01 -20.04
N CYS A 7 14.04 4.97 -21.34
CA CYS A 7 12.87 5.71 -21.87
C CYS A 7 11.52 5.11 -21.49
N GLY A 8 11.43 3.81 -21.19
CA GLY A 8 10.18 3.17 -20.79
C GLY A 8 9.72 3.59 -19.40
N ALA A 9 10.66 3.70 -18.45
CA ALA A 9 10.34 4.06 -17.07
C ALA A 9 9.88 5.52 -16.98
N GLU A 10 10.57 6.47 -17.62
CA GLU A 10 10.18 7.89 -17.62
C GLU A 10 8.80 8.13 -18.27
N ALA A 11 8.51 7.47 -19.39
CA ALA A 11 7.19 7.58 -20.03
C ALA A 11 6.07 7.01 -19.14
N ILE A 12 6.35 5.90 -18.43
CA ILE A 12 5.42 5.34 -17.45
C ILE A 12 5.22 6.29 -16.27
N VAL A 13 6.28 6.95 -15.76
CA VAL A 13 6.15 7.93 -14.68
C VAL A 13 5.27 9.11 -15.09
N GLU A 14 5.47 9.65 -16.29
CA GLU A 14 4.69 10.79 -16.77
C GLU A 14 3.21 10.44 -16.98
N LEU A 15 2.94 9.23 -17.50
CA LEU A 15 1.57 8.72 -17.60
C LEU A 15 0.94 8.48 -16.22
N LEU A 16 1.69 7.92 -15.27
CA LEU A 16 1.23 7.70 -13.90
C LEU A 16 0.88 9.01 -13.17
N LYS A 17 1.58 10.12 -13.45
CA LYS A 17 1.21 11.44 -12.91
C LYS A 17 -0.13 11.92 -13.46
N GLN A 18 -0.42 11.67 -14.73
CA GLN A 18 -1.69 12.07 -15.36
C GLN A 18 -2.86 11.21 -14.87
N GLU A 19 -2.61 9.93 -14.60
CA GLU A 19 -3.59 8.97 -14.09
C GLU A 19 -3.73 9.00 -12.55
N THR A 20 -2.93 9.82 -11.86
CA THR A 20 -2.96 9.91 -10.39
C THR A 20 -4.34 10.36 -9.92
N GLY A 21 -4.99 9.51 -9.14
CA GLY A 21 -6.33 9.78 -8.59
C GLY A 21 -7.48 9.47 -9.55
N ILE A 22 -7.19 8.94 -10.74
CA ILE A 22 -8.22 8.38 -11.62
C ILE A 22 -8.63 7.02 -11.06
N GLN A 23 -9.93 6.86 -10.91
CA GLN A 23 -10.56 5.67 -10.37
C GLN A 23 -11.45 5.04 -11.43
N ASN A 24 -11.37 3.71 -11.60
CA ASN A 24 -12.36 2.99 -12.39
C ASN A 24 -13.70 2.86 -11.64
N ASN A 25 -14.70 2.21 -12.24
CA ASN A 25 -16.02 2.03 -11.64
C ASN A 25 -16.00 1.26 -10.29
N ASP A 26 -14.92 0.52 -10.00
CA ASP A 26 -14.70 -0.17 -8.73
C ASP A 26 -13.87 0.66 -7.73
N HIS A 27 -13.60 1.93 -8.03
CA HIS A 27 -12.67 2.81 -7.31
C HIS A 27 -11.24 2.23 -7.21
N GLN A 28 -10.86 1.36 -8.13
CA GLN A 28 -9.48 0.89 -8.21
C GLN A 28 -8.60 2.00 -8.80
N THR A 29 -7.46 2.17 -8.16
CA THR A 29 -6.45 3.18 -8.49
C THR A 29 -5.24 2.55 -9.18
N ALA A 30 -4.43 3.36 -9.86
CA ALA A 30 -3.19 2.90 -10.47
C ALA A 30 -2.24 2.25 -9.43
N LEU A 31 -2.24 2.74 -8.18
CA LEU A 31 -1.45 2.23 -7.07
C LEU A 31 -1.78 0.77 -6.79
N THR A 32 -3.07 0.43 -6.74
CA THR A 32 -3.52 -0.96 -6.51
C THR A 32 -3.02 -1.89 -7.63
N TRP A 33 -3.09 -1.44 -8.88
CA TRP A 33 -2.60 -2.20 -10.03
C TRP A 33 -1.08 -2.43 -9.98
N THR A 34 -0.31 -1.41 -9.64
CA THR A 34 1.16 -1.52 -9.59
C THR A 34 1.64 -2.46 -8.49
N VAL A 35 0.94 -2.49 -7.35
CA VAL A 35 1.20 -3.46 -6.28
C VAL A 35 0.94 -4.89 -6.74
N CYS A 36 -0.19 -5.14 -7.40
CA CYS A 36 -0.53 -6.47 -7.94
C CYS A 36 0.50 -6.95 -8.98
N ASN A 37 1.12 -6.02 -9.71
CA ASN A 37 2.17 -6.31 -10.69
C ASN A 37 3.59 -6.33 -10.09
N GLY A 38 3.76 -6.09 -8.78
CA GLY A 38 5.07 -6.12 -8.12
C GLY A 38 6.02 -5.00 -8.57
N ARG A 39 5.51 -3.79 -8.84
CA ARG A 39 6.30 -2.64 -9.34
C ARG A 39 6.52 -1.58 -8.24
N PRO A 40 7.44 -1.79 -7.28
CA PRO A 40 7.63 -0.88 -6.14
C PRO A 40 8.04 0.55 -6.54
N GLU A 41 8.76 0.70 -7.65
CA GLU A 41 9.16 2.01 -8.18
C GLU A 41 7.94 2.87 -8.54
N CYS A 42 6.92 2.27 -9.16
CA CYS A 42 5.67 2.94 -9.48
C CYS A 42 4.83 3.23 -8.22
N VAL A 43 4.83 2.30 -7.26
CA VAL A 43 4.14 2.46 -5.97
C VAL A 43 4.63 3.71 -5.27
N ARG A 44 5.95 3.95 -5.22
CA ARG A 44 6.54 5.13 -4.57
C ARG A 44 6.09 6.46 -5.20
N LEU A 45 5.92 6.48 -6.53
CA LEU A 45 5.49 7.68 -7.25
C LEU A 45 4.01 7.98 -7.01
N LEU A 46 3.17 6.96 -7.06
CA LEU A 46 1.72 7.08 -6.90
C LEU A 46 1.30 7.27 -5.44
N LEU A 47 2.09 6.79 -4.47
CA LEU A 47 1.76 6.88 -3.05
C LEU A 47 1.50 8.32 -2.58
N LYS A 48 2.14 9.31 -3.20
CA LYS A 48 1.93 10.74 -2.85
C LYS A 48 0.53 11.25 -3.19
N GLY A 49 -0.13 10.68 -4.20
CA GLY A 49 -1.46 11.13 -4.64
C GLY A 49 -2.57 10.12 -4.36
N GLU A 50 -2.25 8.84 -4.31
CA GLU A 50 -3.23 7.75 -4.15
C GLU A 50 -3.09 6.98 -2.83
N GLY A 51 -2.09 7.34 -2.01
CA GLY A 51 -1.90 6.71 -0.71
C GLY A 51 -3.12 6.91 0.18
N GLY A 52 -3.66 5.81 0.69
CA GLY A 52 -4.87 5.85 1.52
C GLY A 52 -6.19 5.74 0.75
N MET A 53 -6.16 5.67 -0.58
CA MET A 53 -7.37 5.45 -1.36
C MET A 53 -7.90 4.03 -1.18
N GLN A 54 -9.22 3.90 -1.13
CA GLN A 54 -9.94 2.64 -1.01
C GLN A 54 -10.82 2.38 -2.24
N THR A 55 -10.93 1.11 -2.62
CA THR A 55 -11.94 0.68 -3.59
C THR A 55 -13.35 0.80 -3.01
N THR A 56 -14.39 0.57 -3.82
CA THR A 56 -15.79 0.47 -3.36
C THR A 56 -15.99 -0.55 -2.23
N LYS A 57 -15.08 -1.52 -2.11
CA LYS A 57 -15.09 -2.59 -1.10
C LYS A 57 -14.24 -2.28 0.14
N GLY A 58 -13.66 -1.08 0.22
CA GLY A 58 -12.72 -0.70 1.26
C GLY A 58 -11.34 -1.35 1.11
N TRP A 59 -11.03 -1.91 -0.06
CA TRP A 59 -9.76 -2.58 -0.33
C TRP A 59 -8.68 -1.57 -0.67
N THR A 60 -7.45 -1.77 -0.18
CA THR A 60 -6.33 -0.83 -0.42
C THR A 60 -5.16 -1.48 -1.17
N ALA A 61 -4.15 -0.67 -1.50
CA ALA A 61 -2.90 -1.14 -2.07
C ALA A 61 -2.13 -2.04 -1.08
N LEU A 62 -2.05 -1.66 0.20
CA LEU A 62 -1.44 -2.46 1.26
C LEU A 62 -2.15 -3.80 1.47
N MET A 63 -3.48 -3.84 1.40
CA MET A 63 -4.24 -5.09 1.45
C MET A 63 -3.95 -6.00 0.25
N SER A 64 -3.78 -5.41 -0.95
CA SER A 64 -3.36 -6.14 -2.14
C SER A 64 -1.95 -6.70 -1.99
N ALA A 65 -1.02 -5.93 -1.41
CA ALA A 65 0.33 -6.39 -1.16
C ALA A 65 0.37 -7.55 -0.15
N ALA A 66 -0.42 -7.43 0.92
CA ALA A 66 -0.57 -8.48 1.92
C ALA A 66 -1.23 -9.74 1.35
N TYR A 67 -2.19 -9.59 0.44
CA TYR A 67 -2.85 -10.70 -0.23
C TYR A 67 -1.94 -11.43 -1.23
N SER A 68 -1.09 -10.69 -1.96
CA SER A 68 -0.18 -11.23 -2.99
C SER A 68 1.24 -11.53 -2.48
N ASN A 69 1.52 -11.35 -1.19
CA ASN A 69 2.84 -11.52 -0.58
C ASN A 69 3.94 -10.64 -1.22
N THR A 70 3.62 -9.42 -1.65
CA THR A 70 4.59 -8.51 -2.29
C THR A 70 5.24 -7.59 -1.25
N VAL A 71 6.28 -8.09 -0.59
CA VAL A 71 6.96 -7.45 0.56
C VAL A 71 7.44 -6.04 0.24
N GLU A 72 8.15 -5.87 -0.88
CA GLU A 72 8.70 -4.57 -1.26
C GLU A 72 7.62 -3.53 -1.56
N CYS A 73 6.50 -3.96 -2.17
CA CYS A 73 5.35 -3.09 -2.40
C CYS A 73 4.59 -2.76 -1.11
N ALA A 74 4.57 -3.67 -0.12
CA ALA A 74 3.93 -3.45 1.18
C ALA A 74 4.69 -2.48 2.08
N ARG A 75 6.03 -2.39 1.96
CA ARG A 75 6.85 -1.46 2.76
C ARG A 75 6.50 0.00 2.52
N LEU A 76 6.02 0.34 1.33
CA LEU A 76 5.79 1.72 0.90
C LEU A 76 4.50 2.33 1.50
N PRO A 77 3.29 1.76 1.30
CA PRO A 77 2.04 2.31 1.84
C PRO A 77 1.77 2.00 3.31
N LYS A 78 2.65 1.27 4.01
CA LYS A 78 2.35 0.73 5.35
C LYS A 78 1.92 1.79 6.37
N GLU A 79 2.50 2.99 6.36
CA GLU A 79 2.15 4.04 7.33
C GLU A 79 0.89 4.81 6.91
N ASN A 80 0.66 4.94 5.60
CA ASN A 80 -0.48 5.65 5.04
C ASN A 80 -1.78 4.83 5.17
N GLU A 81 -1.69 3.51 5.20
CA GLU A 81 -2.84 2.61 5.08
C GLU A 81 -3.03 1.66 6.27
N LYS A 82 -2.23 1.77 7.33
CA LYS A 82 -2.28 0.83 8.49
C LYS A 82 -3.66 0.73 9.15
N ASP A 83 -4.35 1.85 9.25
CA ASP A 83 -5.64 1.94 9.96
C ASP A 83 -6.84 1.64 9.05
N LEU A 84 -6.59 1.45 7.74
CA LEU A 84 -7.64 1.23 6.75
C LEU A 84 -8.19 -0.19 6.81
N LYS A 85 -9.51 -0.28 6.64
CA LYS A 85 -10.30 -1.49 6.83
C LYS A 85 -11.25 -1.70 5.67
N THR A 86 -11.48 -2.96 5.33
CA THR A 86 -12.50 -3.34 4.35
C THR A 86 -13.88 -2.89 4.82
N THR A 87 -14.72 -2.43 3.90
CA THR A 87 -16.09 -1.99 4.19
C THR A 87 -17.12 -3.08 3.93
N CYS A 88 -16.77 -4.06 3.10
CA CYS A 88 -17.62 -5.21 2.80
C CYS A 88 -16.84 -6.52 2.76
N SER A 89 -17.58 -7.63 2.72
CA SER A 89 -17.00 -8.96 2.58
C SER A 89 -16.39 -9.13 1.20
N CYS A 90 -15.09 -9.40 1.11
CA CYS A 90 -14.38 -9.57 -0.15
C CYS A 90 -13.18 -10.52 -0.01
N HIS A 91 -12.83 -11.25 -1.06
CA HIS A 91 -11.70 -12.20 -1.09
C HIS A 91 -11.70 -13.22 0.08
N GLY A 92 -12.87 -13.57 0.60
CA GLY A 92 -13.01 -14.46 1.77
C GLY A 92 -12.69 -13.80 3.12
N HIS A 93 -12.69 -12.47 3.20
CA HIS A 93 -12.52 -11.69 4.42
C HIS A 93 -13.83 -10.97 4.78
N SER A 94 -14.10 -10.82 6.08
CA SER A 94 -15.24 -10.06 6.58
C SER A 94 -14.99 -8.55 6.48
N PRO A 95 -16.03 -7.70 6.60
CA PRO A 95 -15.84 -6.27 6.79
C PRO A 95 -14.98 -5.99 8.03
N GLY A 96 -14.29 -4.86 8.07
CA GLY A 96 -13.40 -4.48 9.16
C GLY A 96 -12.01 -5.11 9.11
N THR A 97 -11.66 -5.82 8.03
CA THR A 97 -10.38 -6.52 7.90
C THR A 97 -9.26 -5.54 7.50
N THR A 98 -8.12 -5.58 8.18
CA THR A 98 -6.89 -4.82 7.83
C THR A 98 -5.92 -5.65 6.98
N ALA A 99 -4.92 -5.00 6.39
CA ALA A 99 -3.83 -5.70 5.66
C ALA A 99 -3.10 -6.74 6.52
N LEU A 100 -2.90 -6.44 7.82
CA LEU A 100 -2.28 -7.38 8.76
C LEU A 100 -3.11 -8.64 8.97
N ASN A 101 -4.44 -8.50 9.08
CA ASN A 101 -5.34 -9.65 9.22
C ASN A 101 -5.32 -10.53 7.96
N ILE A 102 -5.19 -9.92 6.77
CA ILE A 102 -5.04 -10.66 5.51
C ILE A 102 -3.74 -11.46 5.52
N ALA A 103 -2.61 -10.81 5.83
CA ALA A 103 -1.30 -11.46 5.87
C ALA A 103 -1.26 -12.63 6.85
N LYS A 104 -1.84 -12.47 8.06
CA LYS A 104 -1.95 -13.54 9.07
C LYS A 104 -2.79 -14.70 8.57
N LYS A 105 -3.97 -14.43 7.98
CA LYS A 105 -4.85 -15.49 7.46
C LYS A 105 -4.20 -16.29 6.32
N LYS A 106 -3.30 -15.65 5.55
CA LYS A 106 -2.58 -16.25 4.42
C LYS A 106 -1.23 -16.88 4.82
N ASP A 107 -0.83 -16.80 6.09
CA ASP A 107 0.49 -17.22 6.60
C ASP A 107 1.68 -16.53 5.90
N HIS A 108 1.51 -15.27 5.50
CA HIS A 108 2.56 -14.44 4.89
C HIS A 108 3.45 -13.82 5.98
N LYS A 109 4.32 -14.64 6.59
CA LYS A 109 5.13 -14.27 7.76
C LYS A 109 6.00 -13.04 7.55
N GLU A 110 6.58 -12.90 6.37
CA GLU A 110 7.43 -11.76 6.04
C GLU A 110 6.62 -10.46 5.99
N ILE A 111 5.43 -10.49 5.40
CA ILE A 111 4.49 -9.35 5.41
C ILE A 111 4.08 -9.01 6.85
N VAL A 112 3.76 -10.01 7.67
CA VAL A 112 3.38 -9.79 9.08
C VAL A 112 4.49 -9.07 9.86
N GLY A 113 5.76 -9.33 9.54
CA GLY A 113 6.90 -8.68 10.18
C GLY A 113 7.12 -7.22 9.77
N ILE A 114 6.67 -6.81 8.57
CA ILE A 114 6.87 -5.44 8.08
C ILE A 114 5.69 -4.51 8.36
N LEU A 115 4.49 -5.06 8.55
CA LEU A 115 3.29 -4.28 8.81
C LEU A 115 3.30 -3.76 10.24
N PRO A 116 2.93 -2.49 10.48
CA PRO A 116 2.85 -1.96 11.83
C PRO A 116 1.82 -2.77 12.62
N ASN A 117 2.31 -3.42 13.67
CA ASN A 117 1.46 -4.10 14.64
C ASN A 117 0.93 -3.03 15.62
N GLU A 118 -0.39 -3.03 15.85
CA GLU A 118 -1.10 -2.16 16.81
C GLU A 118 -0.44 -2.09 18.20
N ILE A 119 0.31 -3.14 18.59
CA ILE A 119 1.00 -3.26 19.88
C ILE A 119 2.33 -2.49 19.99
N TYR A 120 2.89 -1.98 18.88
CA TYR A 120 4.19 -1.27 18.87
C TYR A 120 4.10 0.24 18.59
N SER A 121 2.93 0.77 18.22
CA SER A 121 2.79 2.19 17.84
C SER A 121 2.74 3.16 19.03
N ALA A 122 2.29 2.72 20.21
CA ALA A 122 2.17 3.58 21.40
C ALA A 122 3.44 3.65 22.26
N SER A 123 4.33 2.65 22.18
CA SER A 123 5.44 2.51 23.15
C SER A 123 6.80 3.03 22.66
N SER A 124 6.92 3.49 21.41
CA SER A 124 8.22 3.88 20.82
C SER A 124 8.34 5.35 20.38
N MET A 125 7.34 6.21 20.61
CA MET A 125 7.44 7.66 20.40
C MET A 125 7.58 8.46 21.70
N SER A 126 8.51 8.07 22.57
CA SER A 126 9.00 8.96 23.64
C SER A 126 10.40 9.47 23.31
N ALA A 127 10.55 10.13 22.16
CA ALA A 127 11.88 10.50 21.68
C ALA A 127 12.09 11.96 21.24
N CYS A 128 11.09 12.84 21.07
CA CYS A 128 11.39 14.26 20.81
C CYS A 128 10.22 15.19 21.17
N GLN A 129 10.56 16.35 21.75
CA GLN A 129 9.75 17.54 22.15
C GLN A 129 9.30 17.51 23.64
N LEU A 130 9.85 18.25 24.62
CA LEU A 130 10.81 19.37 24.66
C LEU A 130 11.54 19.43 26.02
N LEU A 131 12.85 19.68 25.96
CA LEU A 131 13.60 20.44 26.96
C LEU A 131 13.21 21.93 26.85
N SER A 132 13.32 22.66 27.97
CA SER A 132 13.13 24.11 28.14
C SER A 132 11.72 24.55 28.56
N GLU A 133 11.43 24.46 29.86
CA GLU A 133 11.20 25.58 30.80
C GLU A 133 11.07 25.04 32.23
#